data_AF-A0A0F2HZ58-F1
#
_entry.id   AF-A0A0F2HZ58-F1
#
_cell.length_a   1.000
_cell.length_b   1.000
_cell.length_c   1.000
_cell.angle_alpha   90.00
_cell.angle_beta   90.00
_cell.angle_gamma   90.00
#
_symmetry.space_group_name_H-M   'P 1'
#
loop_
_entity.id
_entity.type
_entity.pdbx_description
1 polymer ?
#
loop_
_entity_poly.entity_id
_entity_poly.type
_entity_poly.pdbx_seq_one_letter_code
_entity_poly.pdbx_strand_id
1 'polypeptide(L)' 'SREAELEIGNYMVFYNEERNHQGLNNLTPDEAYFGRQRYAA' A
#
# COMPACT_ATOMS: atom_id res chain seq x y z
N SER A 1 3.39 -0.78 22.31
CA SER A 1 3.74 -2.18 22.58
C SER A 1 4.20 -2.80 21.27
N ARG A 2 4.94 -3.92 21.32
CA ARG A 2 5.37 -4.63 20.09
C ARG A 2 4.20 -5.02 19.18
N GLU A 3 3.06 -5.34 19.78
CA GLU A 3 1.83 -5.69 19.04
C GLU A 3 1.27 -4.49 18.26
N ALA A 4 1.25 -3.30 18.86
CA ALA A 4 0.78 -2.10 18.18
C ALA A 4 1.68 -1.70 17.00
N GLU A 5 2.99 -1.86 17.14
CA GLU A 5 3.95 -1.62 16.05
C GLU A 5 3.72 -2.59 14.89
N LEU A 6 3.46 -3.86 15.19
CA LEU A 6 3.14 -4.88 14.19
C LEU A 6 1.82 -4.56 13.47
N GLU A 7 0.78 -4.19 14.22
CA GLU A 7 -0.52 -3.85 13.66
C GLU A 7 -0.44 -2.61 12.76
N ILE A 8 0.30 -1.58 13.16
CA ILE A 8 0.56 -0.40 12.31
C ILE A 8 1.31 -0.80 11.04
N GLY A 9 2.32 -1.67 11.13
CA GLY A 9 3.04 -2.19 9.97
C GLY A 9 2.12 -2.91 8.98
N ASN A 10 1.26 -3.80 9.48
CA ASN A 10 0.27 -4.52 8.67
C ASN A 10 -0.71 -3.57 8.00
N TYR A 11 -1.19 -2.55 8.73
CA TYR A 11 -2.07 -1.54 8.17
C TYR A 11 -1.41 -0.74 7.04
N MET A 12 -0.13 -0.39 7.18
CA MET A 12 0.60 0.35 6.14
C MET A 12 0.74 -0.45 4.85
N VAL A 13 0.97 -1.77 4.93
CA VAL A 13 0.99 -2.64 3.73
C VAL A 13 -0.37 -2.67 3.07
N PHE A 14 -1.43 -2.97 3.83
CA PHE A 14 -2.80 -3.00 3.30
C PHE A 14 -3.19 -1.68 2.62
N TYR A 15 -2.92 -0.55 3.27
CA TYR A 15 -3.28 0.76 2.74
C TYR A 15 -2.53 1.11 1.45
N ASN A 16 -1.21 0.87 1.40
CA ASN A 16 -0.39 1.30 0.28
C ASN A 16 -0.40 0.33 -0.90
N GLU A 17 -0.52 -0.98 -0.64
CA GLU A 17 -0.26 -2.03 -1.64
C GLU A 17 -1.51 -2.83 -2.03
N GLU A 18 -2.55 -2.90 -1.19
CA GLU A 18 -3.71 -3.79 -1.41
C GLU A 18 -5.03 -3.06 -1.63
N ARG A 19 -5.21 -1.89 -1.00
CA ARG A 19 -6.46 -1.14 -1.06
C ARG A 19 -6.50 -0.20 -2.26
N ASN A 20 -7.50 -0.38 -3.12
CA ASN A 20 -7.80 0.56 -4.18
C ASN A 20 -8.48 1.83 -3.64
N HIS A 21 -8.08 2.98 -4.18
CA HIS A 21 -8.58 4.29 -3.75
C HIS A 21 -9.30 4.99 -4.89
N GLN A 22 -10.57 5.34 -4.69
CA GLN A 22 -11.36 6.05 -5.71
C GLN A 22 -10.73 7.39 -6.14
N GLY A 23 -10.09 8.10 -5.19
CA GLY A 23 -9.34 9.34 -5.48
C GLY A 23 -8.05 9.15 -6.29
N LEU A 24 -7.61 7.90 -6.49
CA LEU A 24 -6.45 7.53 -7.29
C LEU A 24 -6.84 6.74 -8.55
N ASN A 25 -8.00 7.05 -9.14
CA ASN A 25 -8.54 6.31 -10.28
C ASN A 25 -8.68 4.80 -10.02
N ASN A 26 -9.01 4.44 -8.77
CA ASN A 26 -9.15 3.06 -8.30
C ASN A 26 -7.84 2.24 -8.31
N LEU A 27 -6.69 2.92 -8.28
CA LEU A 27 -5.37 2.32 -8.05
C LEU A 27 -5.02 2.32 -6.56
N THR A 28 -4.02 1.52 -6.20
CA THR A 28 -3.35 1.63 -4.89
C THR A 28 -2.36 2.81 -4.88
N PRO A 29 -2.00 3.35 -3.70
CA PRO A 29 -0.97 4.37 -3.59
C PRO A 29 0.35 3.96 -4.24
N ASP A 30 0.78 2.70 -4.07
CA ASP A 30 2.03 2.21 -4.67
C ASP A 30 1.96 2.24 -6.21
N GLU A 31 0.85 1.80 -6.79
CA GLU A 31 0.63 1.85 -8.23
C GLU A 31 0.63 3.30 -8.76
N ALA A 32 0.02 4.23 -8.03
CA ALA A 32 -0.11 5.62 -8.45
C ALA A 32 1.22 6.40 -8.39
N TYR A 33 2.06 6.15 -7.38
CA TYR A 33 3.26 6.96 -7.14
C TYR A 33 4.56 6.29 -7.58
N PHE A 34 4.65 4.96 -7.52
CA PHE A 34 5.87 4.22 -7.84
C PHE A 34 5.73 3.39 -9.12
N GLY A 35 4.52 3.28 -9.68
CA GLY A 35 4.24 2.52 -10.89
C GLY A 35 4.55 1.03 -10.74
N ARG A 36 4.62 0.30 -11.87
CA ARG A 36 4.91 -1.15 -11.88
C ARG A 36 6.39 -1.51 -11.67
N GLN A 37 7.27 -0.55 -11.35
CA GLN A 37 8.71 -0.84 -11.16
C GLN A 37 8.97 -1.80 -9.99
N ARG A 38 8.06 -1.87 -9.01
CA ARG A 38 8.18 -2.80 -7.87
C ARG A 38 7.98 -4.27 -8.25
N TYR A 39 7.43 -4.55 -9.44
CA TYR A 39 7.16 -5.90 -9.97
C TYR A 39 7.85 -6.19 -11.30
N ALA A 40 8.70 -5.27 -11.79
CA ALA A 40 9.59 -5.58 -12.90
C ALA A 40 10.71 -6.49 -12.38
N ALA A 41 10.64 -7.77 -12.76
CA ALA A 41 11.64 -8.80 -12.46
C ALA A 41 13.02 -8.46 -13.06
#